data_AF-A0A2E0BNX0-F1
#
_entry.id   AF-A0A2E0BNX0-F1
#
_cell.length_a   1.000
_cell.length_b   1.000
_cell.length_c   1.000
_cell.angle_alpha   90.00
_cell.angle_beta   90.00
_cell.angle_gamma   90.00
#
_symmetry.space_group_name_H-M   'P 1'
#
loop_
_entity.id
_entity.type
_entity.pdbx_description
1 polymer ?
#
loop_
_entity_poly.entity_id
_entity_poly.type
_entity_poly.pdbx_seq_one_letter_code
_entity_poly.pdbx_strand_id
1 'polypeptide(L)'
;MMEDALVIYRISRAPERRIFYIDVGNLPKAKAEQYLADTMNKYRNKLVYNADTGEIKDDRRHMSMLEDFWLPRREGGRGTEITTLPGGQNLAEIEDIEYFKKKLYRSLNVPSSRLEADNGFNMGRASEISRDELKFNKFTKRLQTKFARMFTDILRTQMVLKNIVSGEEFDSFKDFIYYDFATDNHFQELKEGEILRERLDILSQAESYVGKYFSDAYIQKHILRFSEDDIERIKGEIDSEGHESEEEEF
;
A
#
# COMPACT_ATOMS: atom_id res chain seq x y z
N MET A 1 14.40 1.16 9.74
CA MET A 1 15.64 1.99 9.68
C MET A 1 15.35 3.48 9.61
N MET A 2 14.70 4.02 8.55
CA MET A 2 14.41 5.47 8.49
C MET A 2 13.29 5.90 9.45
N GLU A 3 12.26 5.08 9.60
CA GLU A 3 11.23 5.26 10.63
C GLU A 3 11.86 5.27 12.02
N ASP A 4 12.72 4.29 12.33
CA ASP A 4 13.46 4.23 13.60
C ASP A 4 14.37 5.45 13.81
N ALA A 5 15.08 5.90 12.76
CA ALA A 5 15.94 7.07 12.85
C ALA A 5 15.15 8.35 13.13
N LEU A 6 13.97 8.50 12.51
CA LEU A 6 13.07 9.61 12.75
C LEU A 6 12.45 9.55 14.15
N VAL A 7 12.08 8.36 14.64
CA VAL A 7 11.62 8.15 16.01
C VAL A 7 12.74 8.49 17.01
N ILE A 8 13.97 8.03 16.78
CA ILE A 8 15.14 8.34 17.62
C ILE A 8 15.43 9.85 17.60
N TYR A 9 15.39 10.49 16.43
CA TYR A 9 15.58 11.93 16.30
C TYR A 9 14.50 12.70 17.07
N ARG A 10 13.23 12.30 16.91
CA ARG A 10 12.10 12.88 17.64
C ARG A 10 12.24 12.69 19.15
N ILE A 11 12.54 11.50 19.63
CA ILE A 11 12.68 11.22 21.07
C ILE A 11 13.89 11.94 21.67
N SER A 12 15.03 11.95 20.96
CA SER A 12 16.29 12.53 21.49
C SER A 12 16.35 14.06 21.46
N ARG A 13 15.58 14.70 20.57
CA ARG A 13 15.52 16.16 20.41
C ARG A 13 14.17 16.79 20.74
N ALA A 14 13.17 16.00 21.17
CA ALA A 14 11.92 16.50 21.73
C ALA A 14 12.11 17.37 22.98
N PRO A 15 12.98 17.00 23.95
CA PRO A 15 13.24 17.88 25.08
C PRO A 15 14.24 18.97 24.70
N GLU A 16 13.94 20.21 25.08
CA GLU A 16 14.90 21.31 25.08
C GLU A 16 16.06 20.98 26.03
N ARG A 17 17.29 21.27 25.61
CA ARG A 17 18.48 21.07 26.44
C ARG A 17 19.00 22.42 26.90
N ARG A 18 19.44 22.52 28.15
CA ARG A 18 19.98 23.77 28.69
C ARG A 18 21.43 23.59 29.10
N ILE A 19 22.23 24.61 28.83
CA ILE A 19 23.60 24.71 29.32
C ILE A 19 23.59 25.77 30.42
N PHE A 20 23.88 25.34 31.64
CA PHE A 20 24.07 26.20 32.81
C PHE A 20 25.56 26.52 32.94
N TYR A 21 25.91 27.76 32.66
CA TYR A 21 27.24 28.26 33.00
C TYR A 21 27.18 28.81 34.41
N ILE A 22 27.87 28.16 35.34
CA ILE A 22 27.96 28.62 36.74
C ILE A 22 29.29 29.34 36.92
N ASP A 23 29.23 30.58 37.41
CA ASP A 23 30.42 31.27 37.89
C ASP A 23 30.88 30.67 39.23
N VAL A 24 32.10 30.14 39.25
CA VAL A 24 32.73 29.56 40.46
C VAL A 24 33.73 30.51 41.12
N GLY A 25 33.86 31.74 40.60
CA GLY A 25 34.81 32.75 41.08
C GLY A 25 36.25 32.24 41.13
N ASN A 26 37.02 32.73 42.10
CA ASN A 26 38.41 32.31 42.33
C ASN A 26 38.55 31.07 43.26
N LEU A 27 37.54 30.19 43.29
CA LEU A 27 37.59 28.99 44.13
C LEU A 27 38.64 27.97 43.60
N PRO A 28 39.42 27.33 44.48
CA PRO A 28 40.27 26.19 44.09
C PRO A 28 39.45 25.11 43.40
N LYS A 29 40.04 24.36 42.45
CA LYS A 29 39.34 23.36 41.62
C LYS A 29 38.42 22.43 42.41
N ALA A 30 38.91 21.89 43.53
CA ALA A 30 38.13 20.99 44.39
C ALA A 30 36.88 21.66 45.00
N LYS A 31 36.99 22.93 45.43
CA LYS A 31 35.85 23.69 45.98
C LYS A 31 34.89 24.16 44.91
N ALA A 32 35.39 24.44 43.70
CA ALA A 32 34.57 24.79 42.54
C ALA A 32 33.69 23.62 42.08
N GLU A 33 34.26 22.41 42.04
CA GLU A 33 33.51 21.18 41.73
C GLU A 33 32.44 20.89 42.79
N GLN A 34 32.77 21.08 44.07
CA GLN A 34 31.81 20.94 45.17
C GLN A 34 30.66 21.97 45.07
N TYR A 35 30.97 23.24 44.82
CA TYR A 35 29.96 24.29 44.63
C TYR A 35 29.05 24.03 43.43
N LEU A 36 29.61 23.51 42.33
CA LEU A 36 28.83 23.11 41.16
C LEU A 36 27.90 21.93 41.47
N ALA A 37 28.38 20.91 42.20
CA ALA A 37 27.56 19.78 42.62
C ALA A 37 26.40 20.20 43.55
N ASP A 38 26.67 21.10 44.50
CA ASP A 38 25.65 21.63 45.41
C ASP A 38 24.59 22.46 44.66
N THR A 39 25.03 23.26 43.69
CA THR A 39 24.15 24.09 42.85
C THR A 39 23.31 23.22 41.92
N MET A 40 23.92 22.19 41.30
CA MET A 40 23.24 21.19 40.49
C MET A 40 22.12 20.52 41.28
N ASN A 41 22.38 20.08 42.51
CA ASN A 41 21.38 19.44 43.37
C ASN A 41 20.23 20.38 43.80
N LYS A 42 20.51 21.67 43.98
CA LYS A 42 19.49 22.67 44.37
C LYS A 42 18.51 22.99 43.25
N TYR A 43 19.01 23.12 42.02
CA TYR A 43 18.19 23.52 40.86
C TYR A 43 17.67 22.33 40.04
N ARG A 44 17.92 21.10 40.49
CA ARG A 44 17.38 19.88 39.88
C ARG A 44 15.89 19.75 40.18
N ASN A 45 15.05 20.37 39.35
CA ASN A 45 13.63 20.04 39.30
C ASN A 45 13.42 18.89 38.29
N LYS A 46 12.92 17.74 38.75
CA LYS A 46 12.61 16.61 37.87
C LYS A 46 11.21 16.08 38.14
N LEU A 47 10.24 16.60 37.39
CA LEU A 47 8.93 15.97 37.23
C LEU A 47 9.14 14.80 36.26
N VAL A 48 9.07 13.57 36.76
CA VAL A 48 9.16 12.37 35.93
C VAL A 48 7.73 11.93 35.61
N TYR A 49 7.39 11.89 34.33
CA TYR A 49 6.16 11.26 33.86
C TYR A 49 6.35 9.74 33.85
N ASN A 50 5.51 9.02 34.60
CA ASN A 50 5.49 7.57 34.53
C ASN A 50 4.53 7.13 33.41
N ALA A 51 5.07 6.53 32.36
CA ALA A 51 4.28 6.08 31.21
C ALA A 51 3.28 4.96 31.54
N ASP A 52 3.54 4.18 32.61
CA ASP A 52 2.70 3.04 32.98
C ASP A 52 1.50 3.46 33.85
N THR A 53 1.65 4.48 34.69
CA THR A 53 0.59 4.93 35.62
C THR A 53 -0.03 6.29 35.25
N GLY A 54 0.58 7.03 34.31
CA GLY A 54 0.15 8.38 33.93
C GLY A 54 0.34 9.44 35.01
N GLU A 55 0.91 9.08 36.16
CA GLU A 55 1.15 9.99 37.28
C GLU A 55 2.49 10.71 37.11
N ILE A 56 2.49 11.98 37.53
CA ILE A 56 3.70 12.79 37.58
C ILE A 56 4.31 12.62 38.97
N LYS A 57 5.48 11.97 39.04
CA LYS A 57 6.18 11.72 40.30
C LYS A 57 7.45 12.55 40.37
N ASP A 58 7.69 13.22 41.50
CA ASP A 58 8.96 13.89 41.79
C ASP A 58 9.98 12.83 42.26
N ASP A 59 10.81 12.35 41.33
CA ASP A 59 11.87 11.39 41.63
C ASP A 59 13.24 12.04 41.48
N ARG A 60 13.82 12.39 42.62
CA ARG A 60 15.11 13.09 42.75
C ARG A 60 16.33 12.20 42.54
N ARG A 61 16.19 10.87 42.45
CA ARG A 61 17.33 9.91 42.45
C ARG A 61 17.67 9.28 41.10
N HIS A 62 16.78 9.31 40.11
CA HIS A 62 17.08 8.72 38.80
C HIS A 62 17.89 9.65 37.89
N MET A 63 19.13 9.26 37.59
CA MET A 63 19.91 9.85 36.50
C MET A 63 19.34 9.34 35.17
N SER A 64 18.80 10.23 34.34
CA SER A 64 18.44 9.92 32.95
C SER A 64 19.45 10.60 32.04
N MET A 65 19.77 9.94 30.94
CA MET A 65 20.72 10.30 29.88
C MET A 65 20.29 11.54 29.03
N LEU A 66 19.54 12.47 29.64
CA LEU A 66 18.88 13.64 29.03
C LEU A 66 19.38 14.92 29.71
N GLU A 67 20.70 15.06 29.83
CA GLU A 67 21.33 15.97 30.78
C GLU A 67 21.34 17.43 30.30
N ASP A 68 20.84 18.32 31.16
CA ASP A 68 21.26 19.71 31.19
C ASP A 68 22.76 19.75 31.49
N PHE A 69 23.54 20.50 30.71
CA PHE A 69 24.99 20.58 30.87
C PHE A 69 25.35 21.63 31.91
N TRP A 70 26.24 21.30 32.84
CA TRP A 70 26.73 22.21 33.87
C TRP A 70 28.22 22.47 33.65
N LEU A 71 28.57 23.70 33.31
CA LEU A 71 29.95 24.07 33.00
C LEU A 71 30.43 25.15 33.97
N PRO A 72 31.50 24.89 34.74
CA PRO A 72 32.08 25.92 35.60
C PRO A 72 32.84 26.93 34.74
N ARG A 73 32.59 28.22 34.95
CA ARG A 73 33.39 29.32 34.37
C ARG A 73 34.15 30.05 35.46
N ARG A 74 35.39 30.44 35.15
CA ARG A 74 36.23 31.28 36.00
C ARG A 74 36.28 32.67 35.36
N GLU A 75 36.10 33.69 36.20
CA GLU A 75 36.18 35.14 35.93
C GLU A 75 36.48 35.55 34.48
N GLY A 76 35.50 36.20 33.86
CA GLY A 76 35.59 36.77 32.51
C GLY A 76 34.46 37.75 32.17
N GLY A 77 33.85 38.39 33.18
CA GLY A 77 32.82 39.44 32.99
C GLY A 77 31.43 39.00 32.52
N ARG A 78 31.24 37.71 32.22
CA ARG A 78 29.92 37.11 31.96
C ARG A 78 29.54 36.25 33.16
N GLY A 79 28.52 36.68 33.91
CA GLY A 79 28.00 35.96 35.08
C GLY A 79 27.33 34.63 34.71
N THR A 80 26.61 34.05 35.67
CA THR A 80 25.84 32.82 35.46
C THR A 80 24.81 33.02 34.35
N GLU A 81 24.94 32.28 33.25
CA GLU A 81 24.04 32.35 32.09
C GLU A 81 23.45 30.98 31.79
N ILE A 82 22.19 30.97 31.36
CA ILE A 82 21.49 29.77 30.90
C ILE A 82 21.33 29.91 29.39
N THR A 83 21.99 29.05 28.63
CA THR A 83 21.80 28.98 27.18
C THR A 83 20.92 27.79 26.85
N THR A 84 19.79 28.04 26.20
CA THR A 84 18.95 26.96 25.67
C THR A 84 19.51 26.52 24.31
N LEU A 85 19.67 25.21 24.15
CA LEU A 85 19.89 24.60 22.84
C LEU A 85 18.51 24.39 22.22
N PRO A 86 18.27 24.87 21.00
CA PRO A 86 16.99 24.67 20.35
C PRO A 86 16.72 23.17 20.21
N GLY A 87 15.48 22.76 20.50
CA GLY A 87 15.00 21.42 20.21
C GLY A 87 15.04 21.11 18.71
N GLY A 88 14.67 19.89 18.35
CA GLY A 88 14.56 19.51 16.93
C GLY A 88 13.55 20.41 16.21
N GLN A 89 14.00 21.17 15.21
CA GLN A 89 13.12 21.85 14.26
C GLN A 89 12.65 20.83 13.20
N ASN A 90 11.49 21.08 12.58
CA ASN A 90 10.89 20.24 11.53
C ASN A 90 10.53 18.80 11.94
N LEU A 91 10.15 18.58 13.21
CA LEU A 91 9.68 17.26 13.67
C LEU A 91 8.40 16.78 12.96
N ALA A 92 7.66 17.68 12.31
CA ALA A 92 6.39 17.38 11.62
C ALA A 92 6.55 16.96 10.15
N GLU A 93 7.71 17.20 9.53
CA GLU A 93 7.94 16.82 8.13
C GLU A 93 8.17 15.30 8.04
N ILE A 94 7.27 14.61 7.33
CA ILE A 94 7.30 13.14 7.13
C ILE A 94 7.48 12.80 5.63
N GLU A 95 7.71 13.80 4.79
CA GLU A 95 7.76 13.65 3.32
C GLU A 95 8.76 12.58 2.86
N ASP A 96 9.93 12.51 3.50
CA ASP A 96 10.95 11.50 3.19
C ASP A 96 10.44 10.07 3.44
N ILE A 97 9.77 9.85 4.58
CA ILE A 97 9.19 8.54 4.91
C ILE A 97 8.09 8.20 3.90
N GLU A 98 7.25 9.17 3.55
CA GLU A 98 6.20 8.95 2.56
C GLU A 98 6.77 8.62 1.17
N TYR A 99 7.85 9.27 0.77
CA TYR A 99 8.58 8.95 -0.46
C TYR A 99 9.10 7.52 -0.45
N PHE A 100 9.78 7.09 0.62
CA PHE A 100 10.30 5.72 0.72
C PHE A 100 9.19 4.68 0.83
N LYS A 101 8.10 4.99 1.53
CA LYS A 101 6.88 4.18 1.55
C LYS A 101 6.39 3.97 0.12
N LYS A 102 6.11 5.05 -0.63
CA LYS A 102 5.64 4.97 -2.03
C LYS A 102 6.61 4.19 -2.92
N LYS A 103 7.93 4.38 -2.76
CA LYS A 103 8.96 3.64 -3.51
C LYS A 103 8.96 2.15 -3.18
N LEU A 104 8.85 1.78 -1.90
CA LEU A 104 8.78 0.39 -1.45
C LEU A 104 7.55 -0.31 -2.04
N TYR A 105 6.38 0.30 -1.95
CA TYR A 105 5.17 -0.32 -2.47
C TYR A 105 5.18 -0.46 -4.00
N ARG A 106 5.75 0.51 -4.72
CA ARG A 106 6.02 0.36 -6.17
C ARG A 106 6.95 -0.82 -6.47
N SER A 107 7.95 -1.06 -5.61
CA SER A 107 8.87 -2.21 -5.78
C SER A 107 8.20 -3.57 -5.52
N LEU A 108 7.12 -3.59 -4.72
CA LEU A 108 6.34 -4.80 -4.43
C LEU A 108 5.35 -5.16 -5.56
N ASN A 109 5.33 -4.41 -6.67
CA ASN A 109 4.36 -4.55 -7.77
C ASN A 109 2.89 -4.47 -7.32
N VAL A 110 2.62 -3.82 -6.19
CA VAL A 110 1.26 -3.57 -5.70
C VAL A 110 0.73 -2.28 -6.35
N PRO A 111 -0.53 -2.24 -6.84
CA PRO A 111 -1.13 -1.04 -7.40
C PRO A 111 -1.12 0.13 -6.41
N SER A 112 -0.75 1.33 -6.86
CA SER A 112 -0.78 2.54 -6.03
C SER A 112 -2.19 2.93 -5.60
N SER A 113 -3.21 2.57 -6.38
CA SER A 113 -4.63 2.73 -6.03
C SER A 113 -5.02 2.02 -4.73
N ARG A 114 -4.34 0.91 -4.38
CA ARG A 114 -4.55 0.20 -3.10
C ARG A 114 -3.88 0.90 -1.92
N LEU A 115 -2.96 1.82 -2.19
CA LEU A 115 -2.16 2.52 -1.18
C LEU A 115 -2.74 3.87 -0.78
N GLU A 116 -3.22 4.61 -1.77
CA GLU A 116 -3.73 5.96 -1.62
C GLU A 116 -5.27 5.92 -1.54
N ALA A 117 -5.79 5.34 -0.44
CA ALA A 117 -7.22 5.38 -0.12
C ALA A 117 -7.73 6.81 0.19
N ASP A 118 -6.83 7.81 0.20
CA ASP A 118 -7.12 9.22 0.51
C ASP A 118 -7.53 10.03 -0.74
N ASN A 119 -7.44 9.44 -1.93
CA ASN A 119 -8.15 9.98 -3.08
C ASN A 119 -9.63 9.67 -2.90
N GLY A 120 -10.37 10.72 -2.52
CA GLY A 120 -11.80 10.76 -2.22
C GLY A 120 -12.60 9.58 -2.76
N PHE A 121 -13.28 8.92 -1.84
CA PHE A 121 -14.27 7.88 -2.08
C PHE A 121 -15.26 8.28 -3.19
N ASN A 122 -14.91 7.96 -4.44
CA ASN A 122 -15.75 8.15 -5.62
C ASN A 122 -16.80 7.04 -5.65
N MET A 123 -17.76 7.12 -4.72
CA MET A 123 -18.91 6.21 -4.57
C MET A 123 -19.82 6.13 -5.81
N GLY A 124 -19.55 6.90 -6.87
CA GLY A 124 -20.38 6.94 -8.08
C GLY A 124 -19.84 6.15 -9.28
N ARG A 125 -18.57 5.71 -9.25
CA ARG A 125 -17.97 4.99 -10.39
C ARG A 125 -17.01 3.91 -9.89
N ALA A 126 -17.53 2.70 -9.73
CA ALA A 126 -16.74 1.47 -9.81
C ALA A 126 -16.10 1.24 -11.21
N SER A 127 -16.16 2.24 -12.10
CA SER A 127 -15.89 2.20 -13.54
C SER A 127 -14.43 2.50 -13.92
N GLU A 128 -13.57 2.85 -12.97
CA GLU A 128 -12.14 2.75 -13.25
C GLU A 128 -11.68 1.33 -12.95
N ILE A 129 -11.90 0.41 -13.91
CA ILE A 129 -10.97 -0.69 -14.11
C ILE A 129 -9.63 -0.04 -14.41
N SER A 130 -8.91 0.30 -13.35
CA SER A 130 -7.66 1.01 -13.47
C SER A 130 -6.73 0.12 -14.29
N ARG A 131 -6.05 0.72 -15.27
CA ARG A 131 -4.98 0.08 -16.04
C ARG A 131 -4.01 -0.69 -15.12
N ASP A 132 -3.84 -0.22 -13.89
CA ASP A 132 -2.98 -0.83 -12.89
C ASP A 132 -3.57 -2.12 -12.30
N GLU A 133 -4.88 -2.24 -12.13
CA GLU A 133 -5.53 -3.50 -11.70
C GLU A 133 -5.42 -4.57 -12.81
N LEU A 134 -5.54 -4.18 -14.08
CA LEU A 134 -5.32 -5.09 -15.21
C LEU A 134 -3.88 -5.59 -15.29
N LYS A 135 -2.90 -4.71 -15.02
CA LYS A 135 -1.48 -5.11 -14.91
C LYS A 135 -1.26 -6.05 -13.73
N PHE A 136 -1.90 -5.80 -12.59
CA PHE A 136 -1.80 -6.64 -11.41
C PHE A 136 -2.41 -8.02 -11.65
N ASN A 137 -3.57 -8.10 -12.30
CA ASN A 137 -4.17 -9.36 -12.71
C ASN A 137 -3.23 -10.16 -13.64
N LYS A 138 -2.61 -9.51 -14.64
CA LYS A 138 -1.57 -10.15 -15.47
C LYS A 138 -0.34 -10.59 -14.68
N PHE A 139 0.04 -9.87 -13.62
CA PHE A 139 1.10 -10.29 -12.72
C PHE A 139 0.72 -11.53 -11.92
N THR A 140 -0.46 -11.55 -11.31
CA THR A 140 -1.00 -12.71 -10.57
C THR A 140 -1.15 -13.93 -11.48
N LYS A 141 -1.67 -13.75 -12.70
CA LYS A 141 -1.79 -14.85 -13.67
C LYS A 141 -0.44 -15.46 -14.03
N ARG A 142 0.62 -14.64 -14.17
CA ARG A 142 1.99 -15.14 -14.38
C ARG A 142 2.52 -15.93 -13.17
N LEU A 143 2.18 -15.52 -11.94
CA LEU A 143 2.53 -16.27 -10.74
C LEU A 143 1.78 -17.60 -10.69
N GLN A 144 0.47 -17.59 -10.97
CA GLN A 144 -0.35 -18.79 -11.06
C GLN A 144 0.17 -19.78 -12.09
N THR A 145 0.58 -19.33 -13.29
CA THR A 145 1.17 -20.22 -14.31
C THR A 145 2.48 -20.86 -13.82
N LYS A 146 3.31 -20.13 -13.08
CA LYS A 146 4.54 -20.71 -12.49
C LYS A 146 4.21 -21.70 -11.37
N PHE A 147 3.23 -21.35 -10.53
CA PHE A 147 2.76 -22.20 -9.44
C PHE A 147 2.09 -23.48 -9.98
N ALA A 148 1.38 -23.40 -11.10
CA ALA A 148 0.70 -24.52 -11.74
C ALA A 148 1.64 -25.66 -12.12
N ARG A 149 2.91 -25.36 -12.45
CA ARG A 149 3.94 -26.38 -12.73
C ARG A 149 4.11 -27.36 -11.57
N MET A 150 4.00 -26.88 -10.34
CA MET A 150 4.04 -27.73 -9.15
C MET A 150 2.90 -28.75 -9.14
N PHE A 151 1.68 -28.34 -9.53
CA PHE A 151 0.55 -29.27 -9.64
C PHE A 151 0.77 -30.30 -10.74
N THR A 152 1.39 -29.91 -11.85
CA THR A 152 1.75 -30.85 -12.94
C THR A 152 2.74 -31.90 -12.48
N ASP A 153 3.77 -31.50 -11.72
CA ASP A 153 4.79 -32.42 -11.19
C ASP A 153 4.18 -33.42 -10.18
N ILE A 154 3.31 -32.92 -9.29
CA ILE A 154 2.58 -33.76 -8.33
C ILE A 154 1.65 -34.73 -9.07
N LEU A 155 0.91 -34.24 -10.07
CA LEU A 155 -0.02 -35.04 -10.86
C LEU A 155 0.71 -36.14 -11.62
N ARG A 156 1.84 -35.82 -12.27
CA ARG A 156 2.71 -36.80 -12.94
C ARG A 156 3.12 -37.92 -11.99
N THR A 157 3.62 -37.55 -10.81
CA THR A 157 4.07 -38.51 -9.80
C THR A 157 2.94 -39.42 -9.35
N GLN A 158 1.76 -38.87 -9.06
CA GLN A 158 0.59 -39.64 -8.63
C GLN A 158 0.08 -40.60 -9.71
N MET A 159 0.03 -40.14 -10.97
CA MET A 159 -0.47 -40.97 -12.07
C MET A 159 0.46 -42.15 -12.40
N VAL A 160 1.76 -41.94 -12.34
CA VAL A 160 2.77 -43.00 -12.53
C VAL A 160 2.72 -44.00 -11.37
N LEU A 161 2.64 -43.53 -10.11
CA LEU A 161 2.56 -44.42 -8.94
C LEU A 161 1.29 -45.26 -8.91
N LYS A 162 0.18 -44.73 -9.43
CA LYS A 162 -1.09 -45.44 -9.54
C LYS A 162 -1.18 -46.34 -10.78
N ASN A 163 -0.14 -46.42 -11.61
CA ASN A 163 -0.11 -47.17 -12.86
C ASN A 163 -1.28 -46.85 -13.81
N ILE A 164 -1.71 -45.58 -13.85
CA ILE A 164 -2.77 -45.13 -14.77
C ILE A 164 -2.17 -44.79 -16.15
N VAL A 165 -1.00 -44.15 -16.14
CA VAL A 165 -0.26 -43.76 -17.36
C VAL A 165 1.23 -43.90 -17.10
N SER A 166 1.99 -44.21 -18.15
CA SER A 166 3.45 -44.20 -18.09
C SER A 166 4.00 -42.77 -18.06
N GLY A 167 5.27 -42.61 -17.65
CA GLY A 167 5.92 -41.30 -17.64
C GLY A 167 6.02 -40.65 -19.03
N GLU A 168 6.27 -41.47 -20.06
CA GLU A 168 6.39 -41.01 -21.45
C GLU A 168 5.03 -40.58 -22.02
N GLU A 169 3.97 -41.33 -21.73
CA GLU A 169 2.61 -40.95 -22.12
C GLU A 169 2.19 -39.64 -21.43
N PHE A 170 2.48 -39.46 -20.14
CA PHE A 170 2.18 -38.21 -19.45
C PHE A 170 2.89 -37.03 -20.09
N ASP A 171 4.16 -37.21 -20.48
CA ASP A 171 4.93 -36.17 -21.15
C ASP A 171 4.38 -35.79 -22.54
N SER A 172 3.59 -36.66 -23.18
CA SER A 172 2.95 -36.36 -24.47
C SER A 172 1.75 -35.42 -24.35
N PHE A 173 0.99 -35.48 -23.24
CA PHE A 173 -0.24 -34.69 -23.09
C PHE A 173 -0.17 -33.58 -22.04
N LYS A 174 0.91 -33.49 -21.26
CA LYS A 174 1.07 -32.48 -20.20
C LYS A 174 0.84 -31.04 -20.67
N ASP A 175 1.18 -30.73 -21.93
CA ASP A 175 1.04 -29.40 -22.51
C ASP A 175 -0.42 -29.00 -22.79
N PHE A 176 -1.34 -29.98 -22.82
CA PHE A 176 -2.78 -29.76 -22.95
C PHE A 176 -3.50 -29.64 -21.60
N ILE A 177 -2.77 -29.75 -20.48
CA ILE A 177 -3.36 -29.61 -19.15
C ILE A 177 -3.44 -28.14 -18.79
N TYR A 178 -4.66 -27.64 -18.67
CA TYR A 178 -4.94 -26.27 -18.23
C TYR A 178 -5.42 -26.29 -16.77
N TYR A 179 -4.83 -25.42 -15.95
CA TYR A 179 -5.27 -25.19 -14.58
C TYR A 179 -6.09 -23.91 -14.54
N ASP A 180 -7.36 -24.05 -14.17
CA ASP A 180 -8.21 -22.91 -13.90
C ASP A 180 -8.20 -22.59 -12.40
N PHE A 181 -7.97 -21.32 -12.09
CA PHE A 181 -7.92 -20.83 -10.72
C PHE A 181 -9.19 -20.05 -10.45
N ALA A 182 -9.90 -20.38 -9.37
CA ALA A 182 -11.07 -19.64 -8.96
C ALA A 182 -10.72 -18.15 -8.76
N THR A 183 -11.41 -17.28 -9.49
CA THR A 183 -11.30 -15.83 -9.35
C THR A 183 -12.44 -15.29 -8.49
N ASP A 184 -12.23 -14.12 -7.89
CA ASP A 184 -13.33 -13.40 -7.24
C ASP A 184 -14.40 -13.02 -8.29
N ASN A 185 -15.62 -13.52 -8.08
CA ASN A 185 -16.73 -13.37 -9.02
C ASN A 185 -17.16 -11.91 -9.16
N HIS A 186 -17.07 -11.11 -8.10
CA HIS A 186 -17.69 -9.79 -8.11
C HIS A 186 -16.99 -8.81 -9.07
N PHE A 187 -15.66 -8.82 -9.12
CA PHE A 187 -14.91 -7.93 -10.01
C PHE A 187 -15.04 -8.33 -11.48
N GLN A 188 -15.09 -9.64 -11.77
CA GLN A 188 -15.30 -10.10 -13.14
C GLN A 188 -16.68 -9.73 -13.65
N GLU A 189 -17.71 -9.91 -12.82
CA GLU A 189 -19.09 -9.55 -13.15
C GLU A 189 -19.23 -8.04 -13.41
N LEU A 190 -18.63 -7.19 -12.56
CA LEU A 190 -18.63 -5.74 -12.77
C LEU A 190 -17.96 -5.35 -14.10
N LYS A 191 -16.83 -5.99 -14.41
CA LYS A 191 -16.10 -5.76 -15.66
C LYS A 191 -16.89 -6.21 -16.89
N GLU A 192 -17.51 -7.38 -16.82
CA GLU A 192 -18.33 -7.91 -17.92
C GLU A 192 -19.56 -7.02 -18.14
N GLY A 193 -20.20 -6.56 -17.07
CA GLY A 193 -21.32 -5.61 -17.12
C GLY A 193 -20.94 -4.26 -17.74
N GLU A 194 -19.75 -3.73 -17.44
CA GLU A 194 -19.25 -2.48 -18.03
C GLU A 194 -18.96 -2.64 -19.54
N ILE A 195 -18.26 -3.72 -19.92
CA ILE A 195 -17.98 -4.02 -21.33
C ILE A 195 -19.28 -4.21 -22.12
N LEU A 196 -20.26 -4.92 -21.54
CA LEU A 196 -21.54 -5.14 -22.20
C LEU A 196 -22.31 -3.83 -22.37
N ARG A 197 -22.34 -2.97 -21.35
CA ARG A 197 -22.97 -1.65 -21.44
C ARG A 197 -22.35 -0.79 -22.54
N GLU A 198 -21.02 -0.72 -22.60
CA GLU A 198 -20.32 0.05 -23.63
C GLU A 198 -20.62 -0.50 -25.04
N ARG A 199 -20.68 -1.84 -25.19
CA ARG A 199 -21.07 -2.47 -26.47
C ARG A 199 -22.50 -2.15 -26.87
N LEU A 200 -23.44 -2.14 -25.92
CA LEU A 200 -24.85 -1.78 -26.16
C LEU A 200 -25.00 -0.30 -26.50
N ASP A 201 -24.25 0.58 -25.83
CA ASP A 201 -24.24 2.01 -26.15
C ASP A 201 -23.72 2.27 -27.56
N ILE A 202 -22.63 1.59 -27.97
CA ILE A 202 -22.12 1.64 -29.35
C ILE A 202 -23.13 1.07 -30.34
N LEU A 203 -23.78 -0.04 -30.00
CA LEU A 203 -24.82 -0.65 -30.84
C LEU A 203 -25.98 0.33 -31.10
N SER A 204 -26.48 0.99 -30.05
CA SER A 204 -27.56 1.98 -30.18
C SER A 204 -27.18 3.16 -31.08
N GLN A 205 -25.91 3.61 -31.02
CA GLN A 205 -25.43 4.67 -31.91
C GLN A 205 -25.25 4.19 -33.35
N ALA A 206 -24.86 2.92 -33.53
CA ALA A 206 -24.65 2.30 -34.83
C ALA A 206 -25.96 1.92 -35.55
N GLU A 207 -27.06 1.76 -34.81
CA GLU A 207 -28.38 1.32 -35.30
C GLU A 207 -28.86 2.10 -36.53
N SER A 208 -28.69 3.44 -36.53
CA SER A 208 -29.11 4.31 -37.63
C SER A 208 -28.35 4.09 -38.97
N TYR A 209 -27.21 3.39 -38.91
CA TYR A 209 -26.32 3.13 -40.05
C TYR A 209 -26.32 1.66 -40.49
N VAL A 210 -27.10 0.81 -39.81
CA VAL A 210 -27.29 -0.61 -40.17
C VAL A 210 -28.01 -0.69 -41.52
N GLY A 211 -27.50 -1.52 -42.42
CA GLY A 211 -27.98 -1.65 -43.79
C GLY A 211 -27.50 -0.55 -44.75
N LYS A 212 -26.86 0.51 -44.26
CA LYS A 212 -26.24 1.57 -45.09
C LYS A 212 -24.72 1.47 -45.14
N TYR A 213 -24.09 1.44 -43.97
CA TYR A 213 -22.63 1.38 -43.82
C TYR A 213 -22.15 0.14 -43.08
N PHE A 214 -22.99 -0.43 -42.21
CA PHE A 214 -22.68 -1.64 -41.46
C PHE A 214 -23.67 -2.76 -41.79
N SER A 215 -23.17 -3.97 -41.96
CA SER A 215 -24.00 -5.17 -42.04
C SER A 215 -24.25 -5.76 -40.64
N ASP A 216 -25.33 -6.53 -40.48
CA ASP A 216 -25.67 -7.17 -39.21
C ASP A 216 -24.54 -8.09 -38.73
N ALA A 217 -23.94 -8.85 -39.66
CA ALA A 217 -22.80 -9.71 -39.37
C ALA A 217 -21.56 -8.90 -38.93
N TYR A 218 -21.35 -7.71 -39.49
CA TYR A 218 -20.24 -6.84 -39.06
C TYR A 218 -20.43 -6.40 -37.61
N ILE A 219 -21.65 -6.02 -37.24
CA ILE A 219 -22.01 -5.56 -35.88
C ILE A 219 -21.85 -6.68 -34.87
N GLN A 220 -22.40 -7.86 -35.16
CA GLN A 220 -22.31 -9.03 -34.29
C GLN A 220 -20.84 -9.43 -34.04
N LYS A 221 -20.00 -9.45 -35.09
CA LYS A 221 -18.58 -9.83 -34.97
C LYS A 221 -17.68 -8.75 -34.37
N HIS A 222 -17.87 -7.47 -34.72
CA HIS A 222 -16.90 -6.41 -34.40
C HIS A 222 -17.32 -5.54 -33.21
N ILE A 223 -18.62 -5.27 -33.06
CA ILE A 223 -19.16 -4.47 -31.94
C ILE A 223 -19.44 -5.40 -30.77
N LEU A 224 -20.28 -6.43 -30.98
CA LEU A 224 -20.69 -7.35 -29.91
C LEU A 224 -19.64 -8.42 -29.59
N ARG A 225 -18.71 -8.70 -30.51
CA ARG A 225 -17.61 -9.67 -30.35
C ARG A 225 -18.07 -11.11 -30.16
N PHE A 226 -19.18 -11.48 -30.80
CA PHE A 226 -19.63 -12.87 -30.81
C PHE A 226 -18.72 -13.74 -31.68
N SER A 227 -18.52 -14.99 -31.25
CA SER A 227 -17.89 -16.01 -32.10
C SER A 227 -18.87 -16.48 -33.18
N GLU A 228 -18.38 -17.21 -34.19
CA GLU A 228 -19.25 -17.76 -35.24
C GLU A 228 -20.24 -18.77 -34.66
N ASP A 229 -19.77 -19.62 -33.75
CA ASP A 229 -20.58 -20.58 -32.99
C ASP A 229 -21.65 -19.87 -32.14
N ASP A 230 -21.30 -18.74 -31.51
CA ASP A 230 -22.28 -17.95 -30.74
C ASP A 230 -23.37 -17.37 -31.64
N ILE A 231 -23.02 -16.89 -32.84
CA ILE A 231 -23.99 -16.32 -33.78
C ILE A 231 -24.96 -17.40 -34.27
N GLU A 232 -24.47 -18.59 -34.60
CA GLU A 232 -25.31 -19.71 -35.03
C GLU A 232 -26.22 -20.18 -33.90
N ARG A 233 -25.68 -20.30 -32.68
CA ARG A 233 -26.46 -20.65 -31.49
C ARG A 233 -27.56 -19.63 -31.20
N ILE A 234 -27.22 -18.35 -31.17
CA ILE A 234 -28.18 -17.26 -30.90
C ILE A 234 -29.26 -17.22 -31.97
N LYS A 235 -28.92 -17.42 -33.25
CA LYS A 235 -29.92 -17.51 -34.32
C LYS A 235 -30.87 -18.68 -34.12
N GLY A 236 -30.34 -19.87 -33.80
CA GLY A 236 -31.16 -21.03 -33.49
C GLY A 236 -32.07 -20.82 -32.27
N GLU A 237 -31.56 -20.14 -31.23
CA GLU A 237 -32.34 -19.74 -30.05
C GLU A 237 -33.48 -18.78 -30.46
N ILE A 238 -33.19 -17.72 -31.22
CA ILE A 238 -34.20 -16.75 -31.72
C ILE A 238 -35.26 -17.43 -32.60
N ASP A 239 -34.85 -18.29 -33.53
CA ASP A 239 -35.76 -19.03 -34.41
C ASP A 239 -36.67 -19.98 -33.61
N SER A 240 -36.17 -20.54 -32.50
CA SER A 240 -36.92 -21.41 -31.59
C SER A 240 -37.83 -20.65 -30.62
N GLU A 241 -37.44 -19.43 -30.25
CA GLU A 241 -38.22 -18.53 -29.41
C GLU A 241 -39.43 -17.95 -30.15
N GLY A 242 -39.44 -18.04 -31.49
CA GLY A 242 -40.62 -17.78 -32.30
C GLY A 242 -41.19 -16.41 -31.98
N HIS A 243 -40.40 -15.35 -32.19
CA HIS A 243 -40.94 -14.00 -32.22
C HIS A 243 -41.98 -13.93 -33.33
N GLU A 244 -43.25 -14.18 -32.99
CA GLU A 244 -44.40 -13.78 -33.77
C GLU A 244 -44.24 -12.28 -34.00
N SER A 245 -43.87 -11.93 -35.22
CA SER A 245 -43.99 -10.57 -35.73
C SER A 245 -45.44 -10.14 -35.54
N GLU A 246 -45.72 -9.32 -34.53
CA GLU A 246 -46.87 -8.41 -34.53
C GLU A 246 -46.70 -7.41 -35.68
N GLU A 247 -46.75 -7.91 -36.92
CA GLU A 247 -47.27 -7.17 -38.05
C GLU A 247 -48.80 -7.36 -38.03
N GLU A 248 -49.46 -6.80 -37.01
CA GLU A 248 -50.88 -6.49 -37.14
C GLU A 248 -51.02 -5.20 -37.94
N GLU A 249 -51.49 -5.40 -39.18
CA GLU A 249 -52.08 -4.45 -40.12
C GLU A 249 -52.61 -3.16 -39.48
N PHE A 250 -52.14 -2.01 -39.97
CA PHE A 250 -52.98 -0.84 -40.25
C PHE A 250 -52.44 -0.03 -41.44
#